data_AF-A0A165EBE8-F1
#
_entry.id   AF-A0A165EBE8-F1
#
_cell.length_a   1.000
_cell.length_b   1.000
_cell.length_c   1.000
_cell.angle_alpha   90.00
_cell.angle_beta   90.00
_cell.angle_gamma   90.00
#
_symmetry.space_group_name_H-M   'P 1'
#
loop_
_entity.id
_entity.type
_entity.pdbx_description
1 polymer ?
#
loop_
_entity_poly.entity_id
_entity_poly.type
_entity_poly.pdbx_seq_one_letter_code
_entity_poly.pdbx_strand_id
1 'polypeptide(L)'
;MSPSLFPALLALVSAALPTLAWNFTLSRYPTECGSLTLSWTGGTAPHTFSFLALAGLNTSFPEWTSGGRVDISPDQSGTVVEDFILPFAAGTPLVVVGSDADGFASGGTSDVYTVEPSDTGDSSCVNTYDNEAYLELVPFWGADPPEECATMVSVFYNVQLPVVIDVVIPGGESFVVVSPPLTNGTNNTDGFNPPTVYTLYWDMVVPEGIDVAYIVQDAEGQLFVSGLTTVGAGNTTCTQDGAYTVTDAPAAGAVATSTSEDGVNVGAIAGGVAGGVGGSIALIGLGVFLLHRRNRRKRQEKLKRNIKLLSYPASQKPRLQGGDKEGWVKMGDGYEGGEAPGWGKEEALKAPERAARFEQNVQV
;
A
#
# COMPACT_ATOMS: atom_id res chain seq x y z
N MET A 1 -57.10 -1.25 2.33
CA MET A 1 -56.01 -2.11 1.83
C MET A 1 -55.05 -1.20 1.09
N SER A 2 -53.98 -0.80 1.75
CA SER A 2 -52.94 0.08 1.20
C SER A 2 -51.63 -0.37 1.84
N PRO A 3 -50.73 -1.04 1.12
CA PRO A 3 -49.43 -1.45 1.63
C PRO A 3 -48.37 -0.38 1.31
N SER A 4 -47.18 -0.60 1.87
CA SER A 4 -45.88 0.00 1.51
C SER A 4 -45.51 1.36 2.11
N LEU A 5 -45.03 1.30 3.35
CA LEU A 5 -44.11 2.26 3.97
C LEU A 5 -42.84 1.51 4.37
N PHE A 6 -41.92 1.31 3.43
CA PHE A 6 -40.52 1.01 3.70
C PHE A 6 -39.68 1.39 2.49
N PRO A 7 -39.07 2.59 2.47
CA PRO A 7 -37.90 2.81 1.63
C PRO A 7 -36.67 3.16 2.49
N ALA A 8 -35.51 2.78 1.95
CA ALA A 8 -34.23 3.44 2.14
C ALA A 8 -33.62 3.44 3.56
N LEU A 9 -32.94 2.35 3.91
CA LEU A 9 -31.69 2.46 4.67
C LEU A 9 -30.77 1.26 4.40
N LEU A 10 -30.49 0.97 3.13
CA LEU A 10 -29.32 0.17 2.76
C LEU A 10 -28.16 1.15 2.57
N ALA A 11 -27.65 1.67 3.68
CA ALA A 11 -26.33 2.29 3.67
C ALA A 11 -25.35 1.17 3.34
N LEU A 12 -24.89 1.15 2.08
CA LEU A 12 -23.67 0.48 1.67
C LEU A 12 -22.55 1.05 2.55
N VAL A 13 -22.35 0.43 3.71
CA VAL A 13 -21.10 0.51 4.43
C VAL A 13 -20.12 -0.21 3.51
N SER A 14 -19.54 0.54 2.58
CA SER A 14 -18.26 0.20 1.97
C SER A 14 -17.26 0.22 3.12
N ALA A 15 -17.25 -0.85 3.90
CA ALA A 15 -16.13 -1.15 4.76
C ALA A 15 -14.97 -1.33 3.79
N ALA A 16 -14.10 -0.33 3.71
CA ALA A 16 -12.77 -0.52 3.17
C ALA A 16 -12.22 -1.71 3.93
N LEU A 17 -12.20 -2.88 3.27
CA LEU A 17 -11.46 -4.00 3.80
C LEU A 17 -10.05 -3.47 3.93
N PRO A 18 -9.44 -3.49 5.13
CA PRO A 18 -8.03 -3.16 5.23
C PRO A 18 -7.34 -4.08 4.22
N THR A 19 -6.75 -3.50 3.20
CA THR A 19 -5.79 -4.22 2.36
C THR A 19 -4.74 -4.69 3.35
N LEU A 20 -4.78 -5.98 3.67
CA LEU A 20 -3.82 -6.56 4.59
C LEU A 20 -2.51 -6.57 3.83
N ALA A 21 -1.72 -5.51 4.01
CA ALA A 21 -0.32 -5.50 3.61
C ALA A 21 0.31 -6.78 4.15
N TRP A 22 0.91 -7.55 3.26
CA TRP A 22 1.65 -8.73 3.64
C TRP A 22 3.08 -8.33 3.97
N ASN A 23 3.79 -9.19 4.68
CA ASN A 23 5.15 -8.88 5.10
C ASN A 23 6.03 -10.10 4.90
N PHE A 24 7.32 -9.83 4.72
CA PHE A 24 8.38 -10.82 4.68
C PHE A 24 9.38 -10.57 5.81
N THR A 25 10.22 -11.55 6.09
CA THR A 25 11.31 -11.48 7.07
C THR A 25 12.50 -12.27 6.56
N LEU A 26 13.69 -11.78 6.87
CA LEU A 26 14.93 -12.48 6.62
C LEU A 26 15.36 -13.22 7.89
N SER A 27 15.87 -14.45 7.75
CA SER A 27 16.31 -15.26 8.90
C SER A 27 17.56 -14.69 9.59
N ARG A 28 18.42 -14.01 8.84
CA ARG A 28 19.67 -13.38 9.29
C ARG A 28 19.98 -12.15 8.44
N TYR A 29 20.94 -11.35 8.87
CA TYR A 29 21.51 -10.30 8.02
C TYR A 29 22.14 -10.93 6.77
N PRO A 30 21.98 -10.30 5.59
CA PRO A 30 22.61 -10.76 4.35
C PRO A 30 24.12 -10.82 4.51
N THR A 31 24.74 -11.93 4.10
CA THR A 31 26.20 -12.13 4.17
C THR A 31 26.73 -12.49 2.79
N GLU A 32 27.90 -11.98 2.41
CA GLU A 32 28.57 -12.28 1.14
C GLU A 32 28.70 -13.79 0.94
N CYS A 33 28.15 -14.29 -0.17
CA CYS A 33 28.10 -15.71 -0.53
C CYS A 33 27.52 -16.66 0.54
N GLY A 34 26.81 -16.13 1.52
CA GLY A 34 26.12 -16.92 2.53
C GLY A 34 24.72 -17.33 2.07
N SER A 35 24.22 -18.41 2.65
CA SER A 35 22.83 -18.80 2.48
C SER A 35 21.91 -17.85 3.24
N LEU A 36 20.83 -17.45 2.58
CA LEU A 36 19.77 -16.62 3.15
C LEU A 36 18.45 -17.39 3.09
N THR A 37 17.67 -17.27 4.16
CA THR A 37 16.29 -17.79 4.18
C THR A 37 15.35 -16.60 4.24
N LEU A 38 14.40 -16.59 3.34
CA LEU A 38 13.35 -15.58 3.25
C LEU A 38 12.02 -16.24 3.60
N SER A 39 11.24 -15.63 4.48
CA SER A 39 9.89 -16.09 4.78
C SER A 39 8.87 -14.97 4.69
N TRP A 40 7.62 -15.27 4.33
CA TRP A 40 6.55 -14.28 4.21
C TRP A 40 5.20 -14.85 4.60
N THR A 41 4.27 -13.94 4.91
CA THR A 41 2.89 -14.29 5.25
C THR A 41 1.91 -13.33 4.60
N GLY A 42 0.93 -13.85 3.88
CA GLY A 42 -0.06 -13.06 3.14
C GLY A 42 0.30 -12.89 1.66
N GLY A 43 -0.35 -11.92 1.01
CA GLY A 43 -0.13 -11.57 -0.40
C GLY A 43 -0.80 -12.52 -1.39
N THR A 44 -0.83 -12.10 -2.65
CA THR A 44 -1.45 -12.80 -3.77
C THR A 44 -0.37 -13.26 -4.74
N ALA A 45 -0.16 -14.57 -4.86
CA ALA A 45 0.84 -15.10 -5.82
C ALA A 45 0.54 -14.68 -7.27
N PRO A 46 1.56 -14.51 -8.14
CA PRO A 46 2.98 -14.82 -7.90
C PRO A 46 3.69 -13.77 -7.04
N HIS A 47 4.52 -14.23 -6.11
CA HIS A 47 5.39 -13.37 -5.29
C HIS A 47 6.75 -13.19 -5.98
N THR A 48 7.31 -11.98 -5.88
CA THR A 48 8.65 -11.65 -6.36
C THR A 48 9.37 -10.83 -5.31
N PHE A 49 10.59 -11.22 -4.99
CA PHE A 49 11.47 -10.50 -4.07
C PHE A 49 12.67 -9.97 -4.82
N SER A 50 12.76 -8.65 -4.90
CA SER A 50 13.85 -7.96 -5.59
C SER A 50 14.89 -7.51 -4.57
N PHE A 51 16.08 -8.10 -4.66
CA PHE A 51 17.23 -7.73 -3.85
C PHE A 51 18.07 -6.71 -4.63
N LEU A 52 18.20 -5.52 -4.07
CA LEU A 52 18.79 -4.34 -4.73
C LEU A 52 20.10 -3.98 -4.06
N ALA A 53 21.22 -4.27 -4.69
CA ALA A 53 22.52 -3.74 -4.33
C ALA A 53 22.60 -2.30 -4.84
N LEU A 54 22.58 -1.32 -3.94
CA LEU A 54 22.54 0.08 -4.31
C LEU A 54 23.92 0.58 -4.74
N ALA A 55 23.95 1.55 -5.66
CA ALA A 55 25.17 2.12 -6.23
C ALA A 55 26.02 2.98 -5.27
N GLY A 56 25.58 3.12 -4.02
CA GLY A 56 26.19 3.98 -3.01
C GLY A 56 25.17 4.56 -2.05
N LEU A 57 25.68 5.31 -1.07
CA LEU A 57 24.90 6.07 -0.11
C LEU A 57 25.19 7.54 -0.32
N ASN A 58 24.15 8.35 -0.56
CA ASN A 58 24.25 9.79 -0.83
C ASN A 58 25.18 10.11 -2.01
N THR A 59 25.13 9.28 -3.04
CA THR A 59 25.90 9.47 -4.28
C THR A 59 25.06 10.22 -5.29
N SER A 60 25.67 11.17 -6.00
CA SER A 60 25.02 11.89 -7.09
C SER A 60 24.95 11.03 -8.35
N PHE A 61 24.01 11.33 -9.24
CA PHE A 61 23.75 10.62 -10.48
C PHE A 61 25.01 10.32 -11.31
N PRO A 62 25.91 11.27 -11.58
CA PRO A 62 27.12 10.99 -12.37
C PRO A 62 28.11 10.06 -11.67
N GLU A 63 27.95 9.86 -10.36
CA GLU A 63 28.84 9.08 -9.50
C GLU A 63 28.20 7.73 -9.09
N TRP A 64 26.99 7.42 -9.57
CA TRP A 64 26.43 6.10 -9.36
C TRP A 64 27.29 5.08 -10.09
N THR A 65 27.93 4.21 -9.31
CA THR A 65 28.34 2.89 -9.80
C THR A 65 27.09 2.13 -10.25
N SER A 66 27.18 1.05 -11.02
CA SER A 66 25.95 0.28 -11.26
C SER A 66 25.60 -0.49 -10.02
N GLY A 67 24.41 -0.22 -9.47
CA GLY A 67 23.78 -1.13 -8.56
C GLY A 67 23.38 -2.44 -9.27
N GLY A 68 23.21 -3.48 -8.47
CA GLY A 68 22.78 -4.81 -8.92
C GLY A 68 21.35 -5.12 -8.50
N ARG A 69 20.67 -5.98 -9.25
CA ARG A 69 19.38 -6.54 -8.87
C ARG A 69 19.41 -8.05 -9.04
N VAL A 70 18.80 -8.74 -8.09
CA VAL A 70 18.53 -10.16 -8.14
C VAL A 70 17.08 -10.37 -7.76
N ASP A 71 16.31 -10.95 -8.67
CA ASP A 71 14.91 -11.29 -8.41
C ASP A 71 14.78 -12.76 -8.05
N ILE A 72 13.98 -13.02 -7.02
CA ILE A 72 13.58 -14.36 -6.62
C ILE A 72 12.06 -14.44 -6.71
N SER A 73 11.58 -15.23 -7.66
CA SER A 73 10.15 -15.50 -7.85
C SER A 73 9.86 -16.95 -7.46
N PRO A 74 9.53 -17.23 -6.17
CA PRO A 74 9.13 -18.57 -5.77
C PRO A 74 7.95 -19.07 -6.60
N ASP A 75 8.09 -20.28 -7.13
CA ASP A 75 7.15 -20.93 -8.04
C ASP A 75 5.91 -21.49 -7.34
N GLN A 76 5.92 -21.52 -6.00
CA GLN A 76 4.89 -22.16 -5.20
C GLN A 76 4.31 -21.22 -4.14
N SER A 77 3.08 -21.52 -3.73
CA SER A 77 2.36 -20.95 -2.59
C SER A 77 3.03 -21.26 -1.23
N GLY A 78 4.33 -21.53 -1.21
CA GLY A 78 5.12 -21.70 -0.01
C GLY A 78 5.26 -20.37 0.72
N THR A 79 5.62 -20.42 1.99
CA THR A 79 5.85 -19.22 2.82
C THR A 79 7.34 -18.96 3.03
N VAL A 80 8.21 -19.78 2.45
CA VAL A 80 9.65 -19.77 2.71
C VAL A 80 10.42 -20.11 1.43
N VAL A 81 11.50 -19.38 1.14
CA VAL A 81 12.57 -19.77 0.23
C VAL A 81 13.81 -20.04 1.08
N GLU A 82 14.36 -21.24 0.95
CA GLU A 82 15.53 -21.70 1.70
C GLU A 82 16.80 -21.64 0.85
N ASP A 83 17.93 -21.38 1.50
CA ASP A 83 19.30 -21.57 1.01
C ASP A 83 19.66 -20.95 -0.35
N PHE A 84 19.12 -19.76 -0.66
CA PHE A 84 19.62 -19.00 -1.81
C PHE A 84 20.83 -18.16 -1.42
N ILE A 85 21.69 -17.89 -2.41
CA ILE A 85 22.93 -17.13 -2.23
C ILE A 85 22.81 -15.81 -2.97
N LEU A 86 23.13 -14.71 -2.29
CA LEU A 86 23.18 -13.39 -2.89
C LEU A 86 24.57 -13.10 -3.48
N PRO A 87 24.67 -12.70 -4.75
CA PRO A 87 25.94 -12.41 -5.43
C PRO A 87 26.46 -10.99 -5.17
N PHE A 88 26.29 -10.48 -3.95
CA PHE A 88 26.69 -9.13 -3.56
C PHE A 88 27.90 -9.14 -2.64
N ALA A 89 28.79 -8.17 -2.83
CA ALA A 89 30.00 -8.02 -2.03
C ALA A 89 29.67 -7.53 -0.61
N ALA A 90 30.55 -7.84 0.33
CA ALA A 90 30.50 -7.29 1.68
C ALA A 90 30.65 -5.77 1.67
N GLY A 91 29.89 -5.08 2.53
CA GLY A 91 29.81 -3.62 2.60
C GLY A 91 28.84 -3.00 1.60
N THR A 92 28.25 -3.77 0.68
CA THR A 92 27.25 -3.25 -0.25
C THR A 92 25.95 -2.89 0.49
N PRO A 93 25.42 -1.67 0.31
CA PRO A 93 24.08 -1.32 0.79
C PRO A 93 23.02 -2.10 0.01
N LEU A 94 22.12 -2.77 0.73
CA LEU A 94 21.12 -3.67 0.16
C LEU A 94 19.70 -3.29 0.64
N VAL A 95 18.76 -3.24 -0.30
CA VAL A 95 17.33 -3.10 0.00
C VAL A 95 16.57 -4.27 -0.61
N VAL A 96 15.53 -4.76 0.06
CA VAL A 96 14.67 -5.83 -0.43
C VAL A 96 13.27 -5.29 -0.65
N VAL A 97 12.71 -5.52 -1.83
CA VAL A 97 11.32 -5.16 -2.17
C VAL A 97 10.51 -6.42 -2.37
N GLY A 98 9.42 -6.56 -1.59
CA GLY A 98 8.45 -7.65 -1.75
C GLY A 98 7.31 -7.21 -2.66
N SER A 99 7.13 -7.88 -3.79
CA SER A 99 6.05 -7.64 -4.76
C SER A 99 5.21 -8.88 -4.95
N ASP A 100 3.97 -8.72 -5.39
CA ASP A 100 3.08 -9.83 -5.69
C ASP A 100 2.13 -9.49 -6.86
N ALA A 101 1.06 -10.27 -7.06
CA ALA A 101 0.09 -10.01 -8.13
C ALA A 101 -0.66 -8.67 -8.01
N ASP A 102 -0.70 -8.08 -6.81
CA ASP A 102 -1.34 -6.79 -6.56
C ASP A 102 -0.43 -5.61 -6.98
N GLY A 103 0.86 -5.86 -7.18
CA GLY A 103 1.78 -4.90 -7.80
C GLY A 103 3.17 -4.86 -7.18
N PHE A 104 3.97 -3.91 -7.67
CA PHE A 104 5.30 -3.61 -7.15
C PHE A 104 5.21 -3.14 -5.70
N ALA A 105 6.10 -3.66 -4.85
CA ALA A 105 6.23 -3.31 -3.44
C ALA A 105 4.96 -3.51 -2.58
N SER A 106 4.00 -4.32 -3.03
CA SER A 106 2.78 -4.63 -2.27
C SER A 106 3.03 -5.35 -0.94
N GLY A 107 4.19 -6.01 -0.81
CA GLY A 107 4.70 -6.64 0.42
C GLY A 107 5.60 -5.74 1.26
N GLY A 108 5.72 -4.47 0.88
CA GLY A 108 6.57 -3.48 1.52
C GLY A 108 8.03 -3.51 1.05
N THR A 109 8.79 -2.55 1.57
CA THR A 109 10.22 -2.37 1.30
C THR A 109 10.99 -2.44 2.61
N SER A 110 12.14 -3.11 2.61
CA SER A 110 12.97 -3.21 3.81
C SER A 110 13.74 -1.95 4.14
N ASP A 111 14.23 -1.88 5.37
CA ASP A 111 15.32 -0.97 5.71
C ASP A 111 16.56 -1.30 4.86
N VAL A 112 17.53 -0.38 4.88
CA VAL A 112 18.83 -0.57 4.25
C VAL A 112 19.66 -1.52 5.09
N TYR A 113 19.99 -2.68 4.53
CA TYR A 113 20.97 -3.60 5.07
C TYR A 113 22.36 -3.26 4.56
N THR A 114 23.38 -3.68 5.32
CA THR A 114 24.75 -3.79 4.81
C THR A 114 25.07 -5.26 4.68
N VAL A 115 25.50 -5.70 3.50
CA VAL A 115 25.94 -7.08 3.30
C VAL A 115 27.16 -7.34 4.18
N GLU A 116 27.09 -8.32 5.09
CA GLU A 116 28.20 -8.65 5.98
C GLU A 116 29.25 -9.49 5.25
N PRO A 117 30.51 -9.50 5.71
CA PRO A 117 31.53 -10.41 5.19
C PRO A 117 31.12 -11.89 5.31
N SER A 118 31.61 -12.70 4.38
CA SER A 118 31.44 -14.15 4.42
C SER A 118 32.07 -14.76 5.69
N ASP A 119 31.32 -15.61 6.40
CA ASP A 119 31.83 -16.35 7.57
C ASP A 119 33.02 -17.26 7.22
N THR A 120 33.10 -17.72 5.97
CA THR A 120 34.15 -18.60 5.44
C THR A 120 35.20 -17.85 4.62
N GLY A 121 34.99 -16.56 4.34
CA GLY A 121 35.80 -15.77 3.41
C GLY A 121 35.59 -16.15 1.94
N ASP A 122 34.46 -16.77 1.60
CA ASP A 122 34.10 -17.09 0.21
C ASP A 122 33.53 -15.88 -0.50
N SER A 123 34.18 -15.48 -1.60
CA SER A 123 33.77 -14.38 -2.47
C SER A 123 33.45 -14.87 -3.90
N SER A 124 33.35 -16.19 -4.12
CA SER A 124 33.26 -16.79 -5.45
C SER A 124 31.94 -16.53 -6.17
N CYS A 125 30.89 -16.17 -5.44
CA CYS A 125 29.57 -15.84 -5.97
C CYS A 125 29.41 -14.35 -6.33
N VAL A 126 30.33 -13.49 -5.90
CA VAL A 126 30.19 -12.04 -6.03
C VAL A 126 30.26 -11.64 -7.50
N ASN A 127 29.25 -10.92 -7.95
CA ASN A 127 29.22 -10.32 -9.27
C ASN A 127 29.68 -8.85 -9.18
N THR A 128 30.44 -8.41 -10.18
CA THR A 128 30.81 -7.00 -10.30
C THR A 128 29.67 -6.23 -10.97
N TYR A 129 29.07 -5.34 -10.19
CA TYR A 129 28.15 -4.24 -10.58
C TYR A 129 28.58 -3.44 -11.83
N ASP A 130 29.88 -3.15 -11.90
CA ASP A 130 30.41 -1.94 -12.54
C ASP A 130 30.24 -1.89 -14.06
N ASN A 131 29.27 -1.10 -14.48
CA ASN A 131 28.85 -0.82 -15.83
C ASN A 131 28.37 0.65 -15.89
N GLU A 132 29.29 1.56 -16.18
CA GLU A 132 28.99 2.96 -16.49
C GLU A 132 28.19 3.13 -17.79
N ALA A 133 27.94 2.06 -18.57
CA ALA A 133 27.21 2.15 -19.84
C ALA A 133 25.77 2.67 -19.68
N TYR A 134 25.20 2.65 -18.47
CA TYR A 134 23.90 3.28 -18.24
C TYR A 134 23.93 4.78 -18.56
N LEU A 135 25.07 5.48 -18.43
CA LEU A 135 25.19 6.90 -18.77
C LEU A 135 25.02 7.16 -20.27
N GLU A 136 25.30 6.18 -21.12
CA GLU A 136 25.05 6.29 -22.56
C GLU A 136 23.55 6.18 -22.87
N LEU A 137 22.83 5.35 -22.11
CA LEU A 137 21.39 5.13 -22.25
C LEU A 137 20.56 6.17 -21.49
N VAL A 138 21.11 6.74 -20.41
CA VAL A 138 20.45 7.69 -19.53
C VAL A 138 21.40 8.87 -19.35
N PRO A 139 21.52 9.78 -20.31
CA PRO A 139 22.47 10.90 -20.24
C PRO A 139 22.09 11.97 -19.21
N PHE A 140 20.84 11.97 -18.72
CA PHE A 140 20.35 13.00 -17.82
C PHE A 140 19.31 12.43 -16.85
N TRP A 141 19.53 12.73 -15.58
CA TRP A 141 18.62 12.44 -14.47
C TRP A 141 18.59 13.68 -13.56
N GLY A 142 17.46 14.37 -13.50
CA GLY A 142 17.32 15.57 -12.69
C GLY A 142 15.92 15.70 -12.11
N ALA A 143 15.71 16.43 -11.02
CA ALA A 143 16.72 17.02 -10.17
C ALA A 143 17.50 15.95 -9.37
N ASP A 144 18.79 16.20 -9.11
CA ASP A 144 19.62 15.36 -8.23
C ASP A 144 20.46 16.25 -7.29
N PRO A 145 20.23 16.21 -5.97
CA PRO A 145 19.19 15.41 -5.29
C PRO A 145 17.77 15.83 -5.73
N PRO A 146 16.79 14.92 -5.66
CA PRO A 146 15.41 15.24 -5.95
C PRO A 146 14.85 16.18 -4.86
N GLU A 147 13.84 16.99 -5.17
CA GLU A 147 13.18 17.89 -4.22
C GLU A 147 11.70 17.50 -4.05
N GLU A 148 11.14 17.63 -2.84
CA GLU A 148 9.73 17.32 -2.56
C GLU A 148 8.79 18.10 -3.50
N CYS A 149 7.89 17.38 -4.16
CA CYS A 149 6.92 17.89 -5.14
C CYS A 149 7.53 18.69 -6.29
N ALA A 150 8.80 18.44 -6.62
CA ALA A 150 9.42 18.96 -7.82
C ALA A 150 9.22 18.00 -9.00
N THR A 151 9.13 18.57 -10.21
CA THR A 151 9.11 17.78 -11.44
C THR A 151 10.52 17.28 -11.75
N MET A 152 10.65 15.97 -11.75
CA MET A 152 11.79 15.22 -12.24
C MET A 152 11.74 15.12 -13.77
N VAL A 153 12.92 15.15 -14.37
CA VAL A 153 13.18 15.02 -15.80
C VAL A 153 14.25 13.95 -15.99
N SER A 154 13.89 12.88 -16.69
CA SER A 154 14.80 11.82 -17.09
C SER A 154 14.85 11.71 -18.61
N VAL A 155 16.05 11.63 -19.17
CA VAL A 155 16.27 11.49 -20.62
C VAL A 155 16.85 10.12 -20.90
N PHE A 156 16.29 9.42 -21.88
CA PHE A 156 16.70 8.10 -22.32
C PHE A 156 17.08 8.09 -23.80
N TYR A 157 18.16 7.40 -24.14
CA TYR A 157 18.65 7.18 -25.50
C TYR A 157 18.62 5.69 -25.85
N ASN A 158 18.07 5.36 -27.02
CA ASN A 158 18.08 4.01 -27.58
C ASN A 158 17.45 2.92 -26.67
N VAL A 159 16.52 3.28 -25.79
CA VAL A 159 15.80 2.34 -24.91
C VAL A 159 14.55 1.76 -25.58
N GLN A 160 14.10 0.60 -25.12
CA GLN A 160 12.85 -0.02 -25.57
C GLN A 160 11.68 0.31 -24.65
N LEU A 161 10.58 0.77 -25.23
CA LEU A 161 9.38 1.12 -24.46
C LEU A 161 8.57 -0.11 -24.04
N PRO A 162 7.88 -0.06 -22.88
CA PRO A 162 7.80 1.07 -21.95
C PRO A 162 9.04 1.17 -21.04
N VAL A 163 9.40 2.41 -20.68
CA VAL A 163 10.35 2.65 -19.58
C VAL A 163 9.57 2.70 -18.27
N VAL A 164 10.07 1.98 -17.28
CA VAL A 164 9.51 1.89 -15.94
C VAL A 164 10.57 2.35 -14.95
N ILE A 165 10.19 3.31 -14.10
CA ILE A 165 11.02 3.78 -13.00
C ILE A 165 10.33 3.33 -11.71
N ASP A 166 10.93 2.38 -11.01
CA ASP A 166 10.50 1.98 -9.69
C ASP A 166 11.22 2.87 -8.66
N VAL A 167 10.47 3.65 -7.90
CA VAL A 167 10.99 4.49 -6.81
C VAL A 167 10.91 3.70 -5.52
N VAL A 168 12.07 3.38 -4.98
CA VAL A 168 12.27 2.53 -3.80
C VAL A 168 12.49 3.39 -2.57
N ILE A 169 11.65 3.23 -1.56
CA ILE A 169 11.72 3.93 -0.27
C ILE A 169 12.06 2.92 0.83
N PRO A 170 13.30 2.87 1.33
CA PRO A 170 13.66 1.97 2.41
C PRO A 170 12.79 2.20 3.65
N GLY A 171 12.24 1.11 4.19
CA GLY A 171 11.32 1.14 5.33
C GLY A 171 9.95 1.78 5.05
N GLY A 172 9.66 2.15 3.80
CA GLY A 172 8.44 2.85 3.41
C GLY A 172 7.65 2.18 2.29
N GLU A 173 6.79 2.99 1.66
CA GLU A 173 5.92 2.61 0.54
C GLU A 173 6.58 2.99 -0.80
N SER A 174 7.13 2.00 -1.48
CA SER A 174 7.72 2.18 -2.81
C SER A 174 6.63 2.20 -3.89
N PHE A 175 6.88 2.85 -5.02
CA PHE A 175 5.88 3.06 -6.07
C PHE A 175 6.52 3.04 -7.47
N VAL A 176 5.67 2.95 -8.48
CA VAL A 176 6.10 2.86 -9.89
C VAL A 176 5.69 4.12 -10.64
N VAL A 177 6.65 4.72 -11.34
CA VAL A 177 6.43 5.74 -12.35
C VAL A 177 6.51 5.07 -13.71
N VAL A 178 5.35 4.89 -14.34
CA VAL A 178 5.26 4.33 -15.69
C VAL A 178 5.27 5.47 -16.70
N SER A 179 6.12 5.40 -17.72
CA SER A 179 6.07 6.36 -18.81
C SER A 179 4.67 6.36 -19.42
N PRO A 180 3.99 7.50 -19.60
CA PRO A 180 2.72 7.53 -20.29
C PRO A 180 2.87 6.90 -21.68
N PRO A 181 1.85 6.18 -22.19
CA PRO A 181 1.93 5.57 -23.51
C PRO A 181 2.23 6.67 -24.52
N LEU A 182 3.41 6.58 -25.14
CA LEU A 182 3.86 7.60 -26.07
C LEU A 182 2.92 7.62 -27.28
N THR A 183 2.24 8.74 -27.49
CA THR A 183 1.66 9.07 -28.79
C THR A 183 2.82 9.34 -29.73
N ASN A 184 3.22 8.31 -30.50
CA ASN A 184 4.22 8.31 -31.57
C ASN A 184 4.90 9.68 -31.76
N GLY A 185 6.08 9.84 -31.18
CA GLY A 185 6.99 10.91 -31.56
C GLY A 185 7.10 10.91 -33.08
N THR A 186 6.90 12.06 -33.70
CA THR A 186 6.92 12.23 -35.15
C THR A 186 8.12 11.49 -35.72
N ASN A 187 7.87 10.48 -36.55
CA ASN A 187 8.90 9.84 -37.36
C ASN A 187 9.67 10.95 -38.07
N ASN A 188 10.90 11.22 -37.65
CA ASN A 188 11.78 12.15 -38.34
C ASN A 188 11.98 11.57 -39.74
N THR A 189 11.35 12.20 -40.73
CA THR A 189 11.38 11.79 -42.14
C THR A 189 12.58 12.37 -42.88
N ASP A 190 13.44 13.07 -42.16
CA ASP A 190 14.57 13.87 -42.61
C ASP A 190 15.86 13.05 -42.82
N GLY A 191 15.78 11.71 -42.76
CA GLY A 191 16.87 10.81 -43.20
C GLY A 191 18.12 10.86 -42.32
N PHE A 192 18.10 11.65 -41.25
CA PHE A 192 18.99 11.49 -40.12
C PHE A 192 18.39 10.35 -39.28
N ASN A 193 19.21 9.37 -38.90
CA ASN A 193 18.84 8.34 -37.93
C ASN A 193 19.42 8.78 -36.57
N PRO A 194 18.92 9.86 -35.92
CA PRO A 194 19.39 10.19 -34.59
C PRO A 194 19.01 9.04 -33.64
N PRO A 195 19.76 8.86 -32.54
CA PRO A 195 19.29 7.99 -31.48
C PRO A 195 17.87 8.39 -31.08
N THR A 196 17.01 7.41 -30.83
CA THR A 196 15.67 7.67 -30.30
C THR A 196 15.83 8.27 -28.91
N VAL A 197 15.36 9.51 -28.74
CA VAL A 197 15.42 10.23 -27.48
C VAL A 197 14.03 10.27 -26.85
N TYR A 198 13.93 9.83 -25.60
CA TYR A 198 12.72 9.92 -24.81
C TYR A 198 12.97 10.79 -23.58
N THR A 199 12.09 11.77 -23.35
CA THR A 199 12.11 12.59 -22.14
C THR A 199 10.86 12.31 -21.34
N LEU A 200 11.04 11.88 -20.10
CA LEU A 200 9.95 11.62 -19.17
C LEU A 200 9.95 12.71 -18.09
N TYR A 201 8.77 13.30 -17.90
CA TYR A 201 8.48 14.23 -16.82
C TYR A 201 7.59 13.51 -15.80
N TRP A 202 7.99 13.56 -14.53
CA TRP A 202 7.25 12.94 -13.43
C TRP A 202 7.48 13.73 -12.15
N ASP A 203 6.60 13.62 -11.17
CA ASP A 203 6.72 14.42 -9.94
C ASP A 203 7.32 13.58 -8.80
N MET A 204 8.28 14.15 -8.07
CA MET A 204 8.80 13.56 -6.85
C MET A 204 7.81 13.79 -5.73
N VAL A 205 7.01 12.78 -5.43
CA VAL A 205 5.92 12.88 -4.46
C VAL A 205 6.31 12.45 -3.03
N VAL A 206 7.58 12.12 -2.82
CA VAL A 206 8.14 11.73 -1.53
C VAL A 206 8.48 12.97 -0.68
N PRO A 207 8.16 12.99 0.63
CA PRO A 207 8.49 14.10 1.52
C PRO A 207 10.00 14.37 1.67
N GLU A 208 10.36 15.59 2.03
CA GLU A 208 11.75 15.94 2.37
C GLU A 208 12.33 15.04 3.48
N GLY A 209 13.64 14.79 3.41
CA GLY A 209 14.39 14.03 4.41
C GLY A 209 14.24 12.51 4.32
N ILE A 210 13.47 12.00 3.35
CA ILE A 210 13.34 10.57 3.08
C ILE A 210 14.37 10.15 2.03
N ASP A 211 15.04 9.03 2.26
CA ASP A 211 15.96 8.46 1.27
C ASP A 211 15.19 7.66 0.22
N VAL A 212 15.59 7.83 -1.04
CA VAL A 212 15.02 7.10 -2.17
C VAL A 212 16.12 6.49 -3.03
N ALA A 213 15.80 5.36 -3.65
CA ALA A 213 16.58 4.77 -4.72
C ALA A 213 15.69 4.51 -5.94
N TYR A 214 16.29 4.28 -7.09
CA TYR A 214 15.61 4.06 -8.35
C TYR A 214 16.03 2.75 -8.95
N ILE A 215 15.07 1.97 -9.42
CA ILE A 215 15.31 0.90 -10.40
C ILE A 215 14.73 1.40 -11.71
N VAL A 216 15.56 1.46 -12.74
CA VAL A 216 15.09 1.84 -14.06
C VAL A 216 15.24 0.67 -14.98
N GLN A 217 14.15 0.34 -15.66
CA GLN A 217 14.07 -0.78 -16.59
C GLN A 217 13.29 -0.37 -17.83
N ASP A 218 13.57 -1.05 -18.92
CA ASP A 218 12.91 -0.90 -20.21
C ASP A 218 12.39 -2.28 -20.66
N ALA A 219 11.90 -2.42 -21.89
CA ALA A 219 11.38 -3.71 -22.35
C ALA A 219 12.45 -4.80 -22.58
N GLU A 220 13.74 -4.43 -22.62
CA GLU A 220 14.87 -5.37 -22.69
C GLU A 220 15.40 -5.76 -21.30
N GLY A 221 15.11 -4.98 -20.26
CA GLY A 221 15.38 -5.34 -18.86
C GLY A 221 15.85 -4.15 -18.03
N GLN A 222 16.60 -4.43 -16.97
CA GLN A 222 17.15 -3.38 -16.11
C GLN A 222 18.20 -2.55 -16.86
N LEU A 223 18.06 -1.23 -16.78
CA LEU A 223 19.07 -0.26 -17.18
C LEU A 223 20.06 0.00 -16.04
N PHE A 224 19.56 0.38 -14.86
CA PHE A 224 20.40 0.63 -13.68
C PHE A 224 19.62 0.53 -12.35
N VAL A 225 20.36 0.39 -11.25
CA VAL A 225 19.90 0.62 -9.87
C VAL A 225 20.75 1.75 -9.29
N SER A 226 20.10 2.78 -8.75
CA SER A 226 20.79 3.98 -8.25
C SER A 226 21.42 3.80 -6.87
N GLY A 227 22.11 4.85 -6.41
CA GLY A 227 22.45 5.00 -5.01
C GLY A 227 21.24 5.52 -4.22
N LEU A 228 21.36 5.55 -2.90
CA LEU A 228 20.41 6.28 -2.08
C LEU A 228 20.68 7.78 -2.18
N THR A 229 19.61 8.55 -2.39
CA THR A 229 19.65 10.01 -2.36
C THR A 229 18.53 10.51 -1.46
N THR A 230 18.83 11.48 -0.60
CA THR A 230 17.85 12.09 0.28
C THR A 230 17.04 13.12 -0.48
N VAL A 231 15.71 13.06 -0.39
CA VAL A 231 14.83 14.06 -0.95
C VAL A 231 15.03 15.39 -0.23
N GLY A 232 15.38 16.42 -0.99
CA GLY A 232 15.56 17.79 -0.53
C GLY A 232 14.24 18.51 -0.27
N ALA A 233 14.35 19.61 0.46
CA ALA A 233 13.24 20.51 0.75
C ALA A 233 12.65 21.07 -0.55
N GLY A 234 11.33 20.95 -0.70
CA GLY A 234 10.62 21.46 -1.87
C GLY A 234 9.32 22.15 -1.48
N ASN A 235 8.23 21.82 -2.18
CA ASN A 235 6.89 22.30 -1.84
C ASN A 235 6.03 21.13 -1.35
N THR A 236 4.91 21.39 -0.68
CA THR A 236 4.02 20.33 -0.14
C THR A 236 2.73 20.17 -0.94
N THR A 237 2.71 20.61 -2.21
CA THR A 237 1.46 20.64 -2.99
C THR A 237 0.98 19.26 -3.41
N CYS A 238 1.90 18.31 -3.57
CA CYS A 238 1.63 16.95 -4.02
C CYS A 238 1.44 15.96 -2.85
N THR A 239 1.85 16.31 -1.63
CA THR A 239 1.74 15.45 -0.44
C THR A 239 0.39 15.60 0.31
N GLN A 240 -0.45 16.57 -0.08
CA GLN A 240 -1.69 16.91 0.64
C GLN A 240 -2.85 15.92 0.45
N ASP A 241 -2.83 15.08 -0.58
CA ASP A 241 -3.94 14.15 -0.86
C ASP A 241 -3.81 12.80 -0.15
N GLY A 242 -2.87 12.67 0.80
CA GLY A 242 -2.64 11.40 1.50
C GLY A 242 -2.11 10.30 0.58
N ALA A 243 -1.53 10.68 -0.56
CA ALA A 243 -0.91 9.77 -1.52
C ALA A 243 0.35 9.07 -0.97
N TYR A 244 0.88 9.56 0.15
CA TYR A 244 2.02 8.97 0.84
C TYR A 244 1.64 8.57 2.25
N THR A 245 1.72 7.28 2.53
CA THR A 245 1.68 6.74 3.89
C THR A 245 3.05 6.22 4.28
N VAL A 246 3.85 7.05 4.94
CA VAL A 246 4.94 6.54 5.78
C VAL A 246 4.28 5.96 7.02
N THR A 247 3.95 4.66 6.97
CA THR A 247 3.50 3.98 8.17
C THR A 247 4.70 3.77 9.09
N ASP A 248 4.62 4.20 10.35
CA ASP A 248 5.52 3.77 11.46
C ASP A 248 5.48 2.24 11.73
N ALA A 249 5.00 1.44 10.76
CA ALA A 249 5.06 -0.01 10.81
C ALA A 249 6.53 -0.44 10.78
N PRO A 250 6.89 -1.56 11.41
CA PRO A 250 8.24 -2.10 11.24
C PRO A 250 8.48 -2.29 9.74
N ALA A 251 9.60 -1.77 9.25
CA ALA A 251 10.02 -1.96 7.87
C ALA A 251 9.84 -3.43 7.46
N ALA A 252 9.37 -3.64 6.24
CA ALA A 252 9.20 -4.99 5.74
C ALA A 252 10.55 -5.72 5.76
N GLY A 253 10.58 -7.03 5.93
CA GLY A 253 11.85 -7.76 5.88
C GLY A 253 12.72 -7.68 7.13
N ALA A 254 12.24 -7.12 8.26
CA ALA A 254 12.98 -7.08 9.51
C ALA A 254 13.71 -8.41 9.79
N VAL A 255 15.00 -8.33 10.07
CA VAL A 255 15.81 -9.52 10.38
C VAL A 255 15.30 -10.11 11.68
N ALA A 256 14.93 -11.40 11.65
CA ALA A 256 14.53 -12.12 12.84
C ALA A 256 15.70 -12.15 13.84
N THR A 257 15.70 -11.20 14.77
CA THR A 257 16.65 -11.18 15.88
C THR A 257 16.24 -12.32 16.80
N SER A 258 16.75 -13.52 16.51
CA SER A 258 16.69 -14.61 17.46
C SER A 258 17.54 -14.21 18.66
N THR A 259 16.91 -13.63 19.68
CA THR A 259 17.46 -13.63 21.02
C THR A 259 17.83 -15.07 21.30
N SER A 260 19.13 -15.33 21.40
CA SER A 260 19.73 -16.63 21.59
C SER A 260 19.39 -17.11 23.00
N GLU A 261 18.16 -17.55 23.19
CA GLU A 261 17.74 -18.41 24.28
C GLU A 261 17.07 -19.63 23.64
N ASP A 262 17.55 -20.80 24.05
CA ASP A 262 17.22 -22.12 23.52
C ASP A 262 15.74 -22.33 23.15
N GLY A 263 15.50 -22.78 21.91
CA GLY A 263 14.24 -23.40 21.50
C GLY A 263 13.18 -22.43 20.98
N VAL A 264 12.99 -22.44 19.65
CA VAL A 264 11.84 -21.79 19.00
C VAL A 264 10.55 -22.47 19.46
N ASN A 265 9.85 -21.84 20.41
CA ASN A 265 8.55 -22.27 20.89
C ASN A 265 7.48 -21.95 19.84
N VAL A 266 7.35 -22.83 18.84
CA VAL A 266 6.21 -22.86 17.88
C VAL A 266 4.86 -22.75 18.62
N GLY A 267 4.79 -23.17 19.89
CA GLY A 267 3.62 -23.02 20.76
C GLY A 267 3.19 -21.58 21.05
N ALA A 268 4.07 -20.57 20.98
CA ALA A 268 3.71 -19.19 21.33
C ALA A 268 2.92 -18.49 20.21
N ILE A 269 3.33 -18.67 18.95
CA ILE A 269 2.65 -18.08 17.79
C ILE A 269 1.33 -18.82 17.51
N ALA A 270 1.34 -20.15 17.56
CA ALA A 270 0.10 -20.94 17.43
C ALA A 270 -0.88 -20.70 18.61
N GLY A 271 -0.37 -20.42 19.81
CA GLY A 271 -1.16 -20.13 21.00
C GLY A 271 -1.91 -18.79 20.94
N GLY A 272 -1.32 -17.78 20.30
CA GLY A 272 -1.92 -16.45 20.16
C GLY A 272 -3.21 -16.47 19.32
N VAL A 273 -3.20 -17.13 18.16
CA VAL A 273 -4.35 -17.15 17.24
C VAL A 273 -5.49 -18.02 17.80
N ALA A 274 -5.16 -19.20 18.34
CA ALA A 274 -6.16 -20.05 19.00
C ALA A 274 -6.74 -19.41 20.28
N GLY A 275 -5.90 -18.71 21.05
CA GLY A 275 -6.31 -17.95 22.23
C GLY A 275 -7.19 -16.75 21.91
N GLY A 276 -6.90 -16.04 20.81
CA GLY A 276 -7.70 -14.88 20.35
C GLY A 276 -9.10 -15.28 19.92
N VAL A 277 -9.25 -16.35 19.15
CA VAL A 277 -10.57 -16.86 18.72
C VAL A 277 -11.35 -17.42 19.92
N GLY A 278 -10.71 -18.16 20.82
CA GLY A 278 -11.36 -18.66 22.03
C GLY A 278 -11.79 -17.54 22.99
N GLY A 279 -10.91 -16.55 23.21
CA GLY A 279 -11.15 -15.41 24.09
C GLY A 279 -12.26 -14.48 23.59
N SER A 280 -12.30 -14.22 22.28
CA SER A 280 -13.35 -13.38 21.67
C SER A 280 -14.73 -14.05 21.76
N ILE A 281 -14.84 -15.35 21.50
CA ILE A 281 -16.10 -16.11 21.68
C ILE A 281 -16.55 -16.06 23.14
N ALA A 282 -15.63 -16.22 24.10
CA ALA A 282 -15.94 -16.16 25.51
C ALA A 282 -16.43 -14.77 25.96
N LEU A 283 -15.79 -13.69 25.47
CA LEU A 283 -16.18 -12.31 25.78
C LEU A 283 -17.54 -11.93 25.17
N ILE A 284 -17.80 -12.33 23.92
CA ILE A 284 -19.11 -12.12 23.28
C ILE A 284 -20.18 -12.91 24.03
N GLY A 285 -19.91 -14.17 24.38
CA GLY A 285 -20.81 -15.01 25.18
C GLY A 285 -21.12 -14.39 26.54
N LEU A 286 -20.11 -13.84 27.23
CA LEU A 286 -20.27 -13.15 28.51
C LEU A 286 -21.09 -11.86 28.35
N GLY A 287 -20.85 -11.08 27.30
CA GLY A 287 -21.61 -9.88 26.97
C GLY A 287 -23.09 -10.17 26.75
N VAL A 288 -23.41 -11.18 25.93
CA VAL A 288 -24.79 -11.64 25.69
C VAL A 288 -25.44 -12.17 26.97
N PHE A 289 -24.69 -12.94 27.79
CA PHE A 289 -25.19 -13.45 29.06
C PHE A 289 -25.54 -12.34 30.06
N LEU A 290 -24.67 -11.33 30.20
CA LEU A 290 -24.91 -10.18 31.08
C LEU A 290 -26.10 -9.34 30.60
N LEU A 291 -26.25 -9.14 29.29
CA LEU A 291 -27.41 -8.45 28.70
C LEU A 291 -28.71 -9.25 28.93
N HIS A 292 -28.68 -10.56 28.74
CA HIS A 292 -29.83 -11.43 29.00
C HIS A 292 -30.21 -11.43 30.49
N ARG A 293 -29.23 -11.45 31.39
CA ARG A 293 -29.45 -11.34 32.84
C ARG A 293 -30.06 -9.99 33.23
N ARG A 294 -29.58 -8.88 32.63
CA ARG A 294 -30.16 -7.54 32.83
C ARG A 294 -31.61 -7.47 32.33
N ASN A 295 -31.90 -8.03 31.15
CA ASN A 295 -33.24 -8.04 30.59
C ASN A 295 -34.22 -8.90 31.41
N ARG A 296 -33.77 -10.01 32.01
CA ARG A 296 -34.60 -10.79 32.95
C ARG A 296 -34.98 -9.99 34.19
N ARG A 297 -34.05 -9.19 34.76
CA ARG A 297 -34.38 -8.30 35.89
C ARG A 297 -35.43 -7.25 35.51
N LYS A 298 -35.28 -6.61 34.33
CA LYS A 298 -36.30 -5.66 33.81
C LYS A 298 -37.66 -6.31 33.60
N ARG A 299 -37.71 -7.57 33.12
CA ARG A 299 -38.98 -8.31 32.97
C ARG A 299 -39.64 -8.61 34.32
N GLN A 300 -38.86 -8.95 35.35
CA GLN A 300 -39.40 -9.16 36.70
C GLN A 300 -39.93 -7.87 37.33
N GLU A 301 -39.29 -6.73 37.09
CA GLU A 301 -39.80 -5.43 37.53
C GLU A 301 -41.12 -5.06 36.84
N LYS A 302 -41.23 -5.31 35.53
CA LYS A 302 -42.49 -5.13 34.79
C LYS A 302 -43.60 -6.04 35.33
N LEU A 303 -43.29 -7.30 35.67
CA LEU A 303 -44.25 -8.22 36.26
C LEU A 303 -44.73 -7.76 37.64
N LYS A 304 -43.82 -7.27 38.49
CA LYS A 304 -44.17 -6.71 39.82
C LYS A 304 -45.04 -5.45 39.71
N ARG A 305 -44.84 -4.61 38.69
CA ARG A 305 -45.72 -3.45 38.43
C ARG A 305 -47.13 -3.89 37.99
N ASN A 306 -47.23 -4.91 37.13
CA ASN A 306 -48.54 -5.42 36.70
C ASN A 306 -49.32 -6.12 37.81
N ILE A 307 -48.64 -6.84 38.73
CA ILE A 307 -49.31 -7.47 39.88
C ILE A 307 -49.84 -6.42 40.88
N LYS A 308 -49.14 -5.30 41.07
CA LYS A 308 -49.63 -4.18 41.91
C LYS A 308 -50.85 -3.46 41.32
N LEU A 309 -51.05 -3.52 40.00
CA LEU A 309 -52.25 -2.97 39.36
C LEU A 309 -53.49 -3.86 39.52
N LEU A 310 -53.31 -5.17 39.74
CA LEU A 310 -54.42 -6.11 39.99
C LEU A 310 -54.86 -6.14 41.46
N SER A 311 -54.10 -5.53 42.37
CA SER A 311 -54.48 -5.40 43.79
C SER A 311 -55.17 -4.07 44.12
N TYR A 312 -55.61 -3.30 43.13
CA TYR A 312 -56.45 -2.13 43.39
C TYR A 312 -57.90 -2.60 43.56
N PRO A 313 -58.50 -2.46 44.76
CA PRO A 313 -59.92 -2.74 44.93
C PRO A 313 -60.71 -1.77 44.04
N ALA A 314 -61.55 -2.34 43.18
CA ALA A 314 -62.51 -1.62 42.37
C ALA A 314 -63.48 -0.87 43.30
N SER A 315 -63.22 0.42 43.52
CA SER A 315 -64.10 1.28 44.29
C SER A 315 -63.99 2.71 43.78
N GLN A 316 -65.15 3.20 43.34
CA GLN A 316 -65.53 4.59 43.09
C GLN A 316 -65.19 5.23 41.72
N LYS A 317 -66.18 5.09 40.82
CA LYS A 317 -66.76 6.24 40.09
C LYS A 317 -67.11 7.36 41.10
N PRO A 318 -66.95 8.67 40.79
CA PRO A 318 -67.80 9.28 39.76
C PRO A 318 -67.26 10.54 39.03
N ARG A 319 -68.09 10.92 38.06
CA ARG A 319 -68.48 12.29 37.65
C ARG A 319 -67.66 13.04 36.59
N LEU A 320 -68.32 13.12 35.44
CA LEU A 320 -68.22 14.10 34.38
C LEU A 320 -68.38 15.55 34.89
N GLN A 321 -67.44 16.41 34.49
CA GLN A 321 -67.55 17.84 34.20
C GLN A 321 -66.31 18.13 33.32
N GLY A 322 -66.40 18.50 32.05
CA GLY A 322 -67.11 19.68 31.54
C GLY A 322 -66.17 20.87 31.67
N GLY A 323 -65.50 21.28 30.58
CA GLY A 323 -64.59 22.42 30.61
C GLY A 323 -63.71 22.55 29.37
N ASP A 324 -64.26 23.21 28.37
CA ASP A 324 -63.61 23.71 27.17
C ASP A 324 -62.43 24.65 27.47
N LYS A 325 -61.45 24.71 26.54
CA LYS A 325 -60.56 25.83 26.16
C LYS A 325 -59.33 25.25 25.44
N GLU A 326 -59.28 25.28 24.11
CA GLU A 326 -58.81 26.41 23.28
C GLU A 326 -57.39 26.89 23.59
N GLY A 327 -56.52 26.69 22.58
CA GLY A 327 -55.42 27.58 22.19
C GLY A 327 -54.21 27.64 23.11
N TRP A 328 -53.02 27.35 22.57
CA TRP A 328 -51.98 28.37 22.34
C TRP A 328 -50.97 27.80 21.34
N VAL A 329 -51.03 28.36 20.14
CA VAL A 329 -49.95 28.35 19.14
C VAL A 329 -48.77 29.10 19.74
N LYS A 330 -47.58 28.51 19.73
CA LYS A 330 -46.34 29.25 19.93
C LYS A 330 -45.68 29.42 18.57
N MET A 331 -45.94 30.58 17.96
CA MET A 331 -45.05 31.15 16.96
C MET A 331 -43.74 31.53 17.66
N GLY A 332 -42.63 31.21 17.01
CA GLY A 332 -41.28 31.49 17.44
C GLY A 332 -40.50 31.89 16.19
N ASP A 333 -40.63 33.17 15.90
CA ASP A 333 -40.13 33.88 14.75
C ASP A 333 -38.59 33.97 14.73
N GLY A 334 -38.04 34.13 13.52
CA GLY A 334 -36.76 34.80 13.33
C GLY A 334 -35.55 33.88 13.14
N TYR A 335 -35.13 33.70 11.88
CA TYR A 335 -33.86 34.28 11.44
C TYR A 335 -33.84 34.36 9.90
N GLU A 336 -33.79 35.59 9.42
CA GLU A 336 -33.47 35.99 8.04
C GLU A 336 -31.98 35.75 7.74
N GLY A 337 -31.69 35.51 6.46
CA GLY A 337 -30.34 35.35 5.90
C GLY A 337 -30.15 33.93 5.39
N GLY A 338 -30.37 33.59 4.12
CA GLY A 338 -30.14 34.37 2.92
C GLY A 338 -28.85 33.87 2.28
N GLU A 339 -28.94 32.77 1.53
CA GLU A 339 -28.01 32.42 0.43
C GLU A 339 -28.58 31.22 -0.33
N ALA A 340 -28.77 31.42 -1.63
CA ALA A 340 -29.35 30.44 -2.55
C ALA A 340 -28.25 29.55 -3.15
N PRO A 341 -28.43 28.22 -3.25
CA PRO A 341 -27.63 27.41 -4.15
C PRO A 341 -28.26 27.44 -5.54
N GLY A 342 -27.50 27.98 -6.50
CA GLY A 342 -27.83 27.94 -7.92
C GLY A 342 -27.97 26.51 -8.42
N TRP A 343 -29.04 26.28 -9.17
CA TRP A 343 -29.28 25.05 -9.91
C TRP A 343 -28.39 25.03 -11.16
N GLY A 344 -27.21 24.43 -11.04
CA GLY A 344 -26.41 23.99 -12.19
C GLY A 344 -26.99 22.70 -12.75
N LYS A 345 -27.82 22.82 -13.79
CA LYS A 345 -28.05 21.73 -14.75
C LYS A 345 -26.76 21.61 -15.57
N GLU A 346 -26.07 20.49 -15.46
CA GLU A 346 -25.12 20.07 -16.49
C GLU A 346 -25.53 18.73 -17.06
N GLU A 347 -25.41 18.67 -18.37
CA GLU A 347 -26.16 17.81 -19.25
C GLU A 347 -25.51 16.43 -19.33
N ALA A 348 -26.36 15.41 -19.40
CA ALA A 348 -25.99 14.05 -19.74
C ALA A 348 -25.40 14.02 -21.17
N LEU A 349 -24.08 13.91 -21.28
CA LEU A 349 -23.45 13.53 -22.54
C LEU A 349 -23.57 12.01 -22.73
N LYS A 350 -24.35 11.65 -23.74
CA LYS A 350 -24.52 10.30 -24.25
C LYS A 350 -23.19 9.75 -24.78
N ALA A 351 -22.92 8.49 -24.42
CA ALA A 351 -22.07 7.60 -25.19
C ALA A 351 -22.59 7.41 -26.62
N PRO A 352 -21.70 7.10 -27.57
CA PRO A 352 -22.00 6.09 -28.56
C PRO A 352 -21.11 4.86 -28.41
N GLU A 353 -21.83 3.74 -28.43
CA GLU A 353 -21.43 2.36 -28.62
C GLU A 353 -20.79 2.13 -30.01
N ARG A 354 -19.83 1.19 -30.07
CA ARG A 354 -19.50 0.25 -31.18
C ARG A 354 -18.29 0.46 -32.10
N ALA A 355 -17.60 -0.69 -32.21
CA ALA A 355 -16.81 -1.26 -33.31
C ALA A 355 -15.37 -0.71 -33.46
N ALA A 356 -14.32 -1.51 -33.60
CA ALA A 356 -14.26 -2.79 -34.29
C ALA A 356 -13.25 -3.78 -33.68
N ARG A 357 -13.70 -5.04 -33.69
CA ARG A 357 -12.95 -6.28 -33.65
C ARG A 357 -12.05 -6.36 -34.89
N PHE A 358 -10.74 -6.55 -34.70
CA PHE A 358 -9.85 -7.00 -35.78
C PHE A 358 -9.15 -8.28 -35.33
N GLU A 359 -9.59 -9.39 -35.92
CA GLU A 359 -8.91 -10.68 -35.98
C GLU A 359 -7.95 -10.67 -37.18
N GLN A 360 -6.68 -11.01 -36.96
CA GLN A 360 -5.72 -11.62 -37.90
C GLN A 360 -4.49 -11.94 -37.02
N ASN A 361 -4.09 -13.16 -36.68
CA ASN A 361 -4.07 -14.45 -37.37
C ASN A 361 -3.37 -14.39 -38.73
N VAL A 362 -2.10 -14.80 -38.76
CA VAL A 362 -1.54 -15.92 -39.57
C VAL A 362 -0.02 -15.74 -39.79
N GLN A 363 0.75 -16.71 -39.23
CA GLN A 363 1.87 -17.51 -39.79
C GLN A 363 3.04 -16.78 -40.49
N VAL A 364 4.32 -17.16 -40.37
CA VAL A 364 5.01 -18.45 -40.10
C VAL A 364 6.26 -18.16 -39.27
#